data_AF-A0A146KG61-F1
#
_entry.id   AF-A0A146KG61-F1
#
_cell.length_a   1.000
_cell.length_b   1.000
_cell.length_c   1.000
_cell.angle_alpha   90.00
_cell.angle_beta   90.00
_cell.angle_gamma   90.00
#
_symmetry.space_group_name_H-M   'P 1'
#
loop_
_entity.id
_entity.type
_entity.pdbx_description
1 polymer ?
#
loop_
_entity_poly.entity_id
_entity_poly.type
_entity_poly.pdbx_seq_one_letter_code
_entity_poly.pdbx_strand_id
1 'polypeptide(L)'
;MRIGIFTTSFTGNNQHMAHYIEQQLVQLDHTLVIEHQSIQKLSNQLVREGVLQIDDYDAYVIGCWTAAWVPPPFVANVIRELNLANKYCLTFNCHGGGPGMVQVVLYNLIQEKRGNWVDHISMTYCGNYVEFSYPKDDLHVKGIKSQPLQQVGPIVQNFYQILTDQKQFVKLEPSKKQKAANCLCGGLFQSMSKKMGKSGKPSKFQIQDNC
;
A
#
# COMPACT_ATOMS: atom_id res chain seq x y z
N MET A 1 -10.21 -19.05 1.56
CA MET A 1 -10.31 -17.63 1.17
C MET A 1 -8.97 -17.20 0.59
N ARG A 2 -8.97 -16.51 -0.56
CA ARG A 2 -7.76 -16.00 -1.23
C ARG A 2 -7.57 -14.52 -0.93
N ILE A 3 -6.39 -14.14 -0.44
CA ILE A 3 -6.03 -12.76 -0.13
C ILE A 3 -4.84 -12.35 -1.00
N GLY A 4 -5.02 -11.29 -1.80
CA GLY A 4 -3.94 -10.71 -2.58
C GLY A 4 -3.26 -9.58 -1.81
N ILE A 5 -1.96 -9.70 -1.54
CA ILE A 5 -1.15 -8.65 -0.92
C ILE A 5 -0.34 -7.92 -1.99
N PHE A 6 -0.79 -6.73 -2.34
CA PHE A 6 -0.22 -5.88 -3.37
C PHE A 6 0.73 -4.87 -2.75
N THR A 7 2.02 -4.93 -3.09
CA THR A 7 3.01 -4.03 -2.50
C THR A 7 3.83 -3.26 -3.53
N THR A 8 4.20 -2.05 -3.15
CA THR A 8 5.23 -1.25 -3.82
C THR A 8 6.33 -0.98 -2.83
N SER A 9 7.58 -1.07 -3.26
CA SER A 9 8.68 -0.74 -2.38
C SER A 9 9.90 -0.35 -3.16
N PHE A 10 10.52 0.72 -2.69
CA PHE A 10 11.83 1.16 -3.15
C PHE A 10 12.95 0.58 -2.26
N THR A 11 12.66 0.34 -0.97
CA THR A 11 13.67 0.11 0.07
C THR A 11 13.51 -1.18 0.86
N GLY A 12 12.52 -2.03 0.56
CA GLY A 12 12.21 -3.24 1.33
C GLY A 12 11.12 -3.08 2.40
N ASN A 13 10.85 -1.85 2.86
CA ASN A 13 10.02 -1.62 4.05
C ASN A 13 8.57 -2.09 3.90
N ASN A 14 7.93 -1.81 2.76
CA ASN A 14 6.55 -2.26 2.54
C ASN A 14 6.45 -3.76 2.31
N GLN A 15 7.47 -4.42 1.74
CA GLN A 15 7.46 -5.89 1.69
C GLN A 15 7.52 -6.45 3.10
N HIS A 16 8.37 -5.90 3.97
CA HIS A 16 8.44 -6.39 5.35
C HIS A 16 7.10 -6.24 6.09
N MET A 17 6.44 -5.08 5.97
CA MET A 17 5.10 -4.88 6.52
C MET A 17 4.09 -5.89 5.94
N ALA A 18 4.14 -6.16 4.64
CA ALA A 18 3.28 -7.17 4.02
C ALA A 18 3.52 -8.58 4.59
N HIS A 19 4.77 -9.00 4.76
CA HIS A 19 5.09 -10.29 5.37
C HIS A 19 4.63 -10.35 6.83
N TYR A 20 4.74 -9.26 7.57
CA TYR A 20 4.24 -9.20 8.94
C TYR A 20 2.71 -9.30 8.99
N ILE A 21 1.98 -8.64 8.08
CA ILE A 21 0.52 -8.77 7.94
C ILE A 21 0.14 -10.20 7.59
N GLU A 22 0.85 -10.84 6.64
CA GLU A 22 0.66 -12.25 6.30
C GLU A 22 0.84 -13.16 7.52
N GLN A 23 1.93 -12.99 8.29
CA GLN A 23 2.17 -13.79 9.49
C GLN A 23 1.02 -13.67 10.50
N GLN A 24 0.50 -12.44 10.71
CA GLN A 24 -0.64 -12.20 11.59
C GLN A 24 -1.92 -12.87 11.05
N LEU A 25 -2.18 -12.81 9.74
CA LEU A 25 -3.34 -13.47 9.12
C LEU A 25 -3.25 -15.00 9.24
N VAL A 26 -2.09 -15.59 8.93
CA VAL A 26 -1.87 -17.04 9.01
C VAL A 26 -1.97 -17.55 10.46
N GLN A 27 -1.55 -16.74 11.45
CA GLN A 27 -1.74 -17.06 12.87
C GLN A 27 -3.23 -17.10 13.27
N LEU A 28 -4.09 -16.33 12.61
CA LEU A 28 -5.53 -16.34 12.85
C LEU A 28 -6.22 -17.50 12.12
N ASP A 29 -5.74 -17.85 10.92
CA ASP A 29 -6.27 -18.94 10.10
C ASP A 29 -5.22 -19.51 9.13
N HIS A 30 -4.83 -20.76 9.36
CA HIS A 30 -3.85 -21.48 8.53
C HIS A 30 -4.40 -21.95 7.18
N THR A 31 -5.71 -21.81 6.93
CA THR A 31 -6.35 -22.22 5.66
C THR A 31 -6.39 -21.09 4.62
N LEU A 32 -5.93 -19.90 4.97
CA LEU A 32 -5.84 -18.76 4.06
C LEU A 32 -4.82 -19.03 2.95
N VAL A 33 -5.21 -18.70 1.72
CA VAL A 33 -4.30 -18.69 0.57
C VAL A 33 -3.89 -17.24 0.35
N ILE A 34 -2.63 -16.92 0.61
CA ILE A 34 -2.11 -15.55 0.55
C ILE A 34 -1.09 -15.46 -0.58
N GLU A 35 -1.27 -14.49 -1.48
CA GLU A 35 -0.41 -14.33 -2.65
C GLU A 35 0.12 -12.90 -2.71
N HIS A 36 1.44 -12.76 -2.85
CA HIS A 36 2.09 -11.45 -2.93
C HIS A 36 2.25 -11.00 -4.37
N GLN A 37 1.79 -9.78 -4.65
CA GLN A 37 1.85 -9.17 -5.96
C GLN A 37 2.68 -7.88 -5.91
N SER A 38 3.67 -7.78 -6.80
CA SER A 38 4.47 -6.56 -6.93
C SER A 38 3.76 -5.57 -7.84
N ILE A 39 3.27 -4.46 -7.29
CA ILE A 39 2.62 -3.40 -8.06
C ILE A 39 3.59 -2.82 -9.12
N GLN A 40 4.90 -2.82 -8.87
CA GLN A 40 5.88 -2.39 -9.87
C GLN A 40 5.91 -3.34 -11.09
N LYS A 41 5.93 -4.66 -10.86
CA LYS A 41 5.89 -5.66 -11.94
C LYS A 41 4.59 -5.55 -12.72
N LEU A 42 3.47 -5.41 -12.02
CA LEU A 42 2.14 -5.24 -12.62
C LEU A 42 2.04 -3.95 -13.44
N SER A 43 2.59 -2.84 -12.95
CA SER A 43 2.66 -1.61 -13.72
C SER A 43 3.50 -1.76 -14.99
N ASN A 44 4.63 -2.49 -14.91
CA ASN A 44 5.47 -2.74 -16.08
C ASN A 44 4.73 -3.61 -17.10
N GLN A 45 3.98 -4.62 -16.65
CA GLN A 45 3.12 -5.43 -17.50
C GLN A 45 2.07 -4.58 -18.20
N LEU A 46 1.33 -3.75 -17.45
CA LEU A 46 0.32 -2.85 -18.01
C LEU A 46 0.89 -1.91 -19.07
N VAL A 47 2.11 -1.38 -18.87
CA VAL A 47 2.79 -0.54 -19.87
C VAL A 47 3.18 -1.32 -21.12
N ARG A 48 3.62 -2.57 -20.98
CA ARG A 48 4.10 -3.40 -22.10
C ARG A 48 2.97 -4.03 -22.89
N GLU A 49 1.95 -4.54 -22.20
CA GLU A 49 0.91 -5.39 -22.77
C GLU A 49 -0.42 -4.63 -22.94
N GLY A 50 -0.59 -3.47 -22.29
CA GLY A 50 -1.84 -2.70 -22.31
C GLY A 50 -2.98 -3.34 -21.51
N VAL A 51 -2.77 -4.54 -20.99
CA VAL A 51 -3.72 -5.30 -20.16
C VAL A 51 -2.95 -5.91 -18.99
N LEU A 52 -3.68 -6.14 -17.91
CA LEU A 52 -3.14 -6.65 -16.65
C LEU A 52 -3.82 -7.99 -16.35
N GLN A 53 -3.05 -9.06 -16.38
CA GLN A 53 -3.53 -10.40 -16.04
C GLN A 53 -3.29 -10.64 -14.55
N ILE A 54 -4.35 -10.53 -13.76
CA ILE A 54 -4.31 -10.77 -12.32
C ILE A 54 -5.51 -11.62 -11.92
N ASP A 55 -5.25 -12.59 -11.06
CA ASP A 55 -6.27 -13.44 -10.46
C ASP A 55 -7.27 -12.63 -9.62
N ASP A 56 -8.51 -13.11 -9.55
CA ASP A 56 -9.49 -12.54 -8.61
C ASP A 56 -9.22 -13.06 -7.20
N TYR A 57 -9.26 -12.14 -6.23
CA TYR A 57 -9.09 -12.43 -4.80
C TYR A 57 -10.40 -12.15 -4.04
N ASP A 58 -10.59 -12.81 -2.90
CA ASP A 58 -11.72 -12.56 -2.00
C ASP A 58 -11.52 -11.25 -1.23
N ALA A 59 -10.27 -10.93 -0.91
CA ALA A 59 -9.88 -9.71 -0.22
C ALA A 59 -8.51 -9.19 -0.69
N TYR A 60 -8.27 -7.90 -0.48
CA TYR A 60 -7.07 -7.21 -0.94
C TYR A 60 -6.37 -6.50 0.22
N VAL A 61 -5.05 -6.64 0.28
CA VAL A 61 -4.19 -5.81 1.13
C VAL A 61 -3.30 -4.98 0.22
N ILE A 62 -3.38 -3.66 0.29
CA ILE A 62 -2.70 -2.76 -0.67
C ILE A 62 -1.74 -1.82 0.06
N GLY A 63 -0.45 -2.01 -0.18
CA GLY A 63 0.63 -1.25 0.42
C GLY A 63 1.44 -0.42 -0.56
N CYS A 64 1.72 0.84 -0.23
CA CYS A 64 2.65 1.66 -1.02
C CYS A 64 3.49 2.59 -0.14
N TRP A 65 4.62 3.08 -0.67
CA TRP A 65 5.42 4.10 0.01
C TRP A 65 4.88 5.49 -0.29
N THR A 66 5.20 6.46 0.55
CA THR A 66 4.79 7.86 0.36
C THR A 66 5.75 8.58 -0.59
N ALA A 67 5.30 8.90 -1.80
CA ALA A 67 6.01 9.68 -2.81
C ALA A 67 5.52 11.12 -2.82
N ALA A 68 6.33 12.07 -2.32
CA ALA A 68 5.93 13.48 -2.27
C ALA A 68 4.53 13.67 -1.66
N TRP A 69 4.30 13.07 -0.48
CA TRP A 69 3.03 13.11 0.27
C TRP A 69 1.85 12.35 -0.36
N VAL A 70 1.99 11.67 -1.50
CA VAL A 70 0.92 10.89 -2.15
C VAL A 70 1.43 9.49 -2.54
N PRO A 71 0.56 8.55 -2.95
CA PRO A 71 1.02 7.31 -3.58
C PRO A 71 1.74 7.62 -4.90
N PRO A 72 2.76 6.81 -5.30
CA PRO A 72 3.33 6.91 -6.62
C PRO A 72 2.26 6.76 -7.71
N PRO A 73 2.32 7.51 -8.83
CA PRO A 73 1.26 7.50 -9.85
C PRO A 73 0.92 6.12 -10.41
N PHE A 74 1.92 5.25 -10.56
CA PHE A 74 1.73 3.89 -11.09
C PHE A 74 0.89 3.00 -10.16
N VAL A 75 0.83 3.30 -8.86
CA VAL A 75 -0.02 2.58 -7.90
C VAL A 75 -1.49 2.78 -8.25
N ALA A 76 -1.88 4.02 -8.56
CA ALA A 76 -3.25 4.32 -8.93
C ALA A 76 -3.65 3.62 -10.25
N ASN A 77 -2.72 3.51 -11.20
CA ASN A 77 -2.97 2.82 -12.46
C ASN A 77 -3.26 1.33 -12.23
N VAL A 78 -2.44 0.64 -11.43
CA VAL A 78 -2.67 -0.78 -11.11
C VAL A 78 -3.97 -0.97 -10.33
N ILE A 79 -4.26 -0.14 -9.32
CA ILE A 79 -5.50 -0.26 -8.51
C ILE A 79 -6.75 -0.12 -9.38
N ARG A 80 -6.73 0.74 -10.41
CA ARG A 80 -7.86 0.91 -11.32
C ARG A 80 -8.18 -0.34 -12.13
N GLU A 81 -7.19 -1.19 -12.37
CA GLU A 81 -7.37 -2.45 -13.09
C GLU A 81 -7.81 -3.61 -12.17
N LEU A 82 -7.69 -3.48 -10.85
CA LEU A 82 -8.10 -4.52 -9.90
C LEU A 82 -9.64 -4.66 -9.83
N ASN A 83 -10.12 -5.88 -9.60
CA ASN A 83 -11.53 -6.16 -9.34
C ASN A 83 -11.85 -5.99 -7.85
N LEU A 84 -12.13 -4.75 -7.42
CA LEU A 84 -12.42 -4.45 -6.01
C LEU A 84 -13.92 -4.41 -5.67
N ALA A 85 -14.81 -4.63 -6.64
CA ALA A 85 -16.24 -4.45 -6.43
C ALA A 85 -16.76 -5.40 -5.35
N ASN A 86 -17.32 -4.85 -4.27
CA ASN A 86 -17.79 -5.55 -3.07
C ASN A 86 -16.70 -6.33 -2.31
N LYS A 87 -15.42 -6.15 -2.64
CA LYS A 87 -14.29 -6.82 -1.96
C LYS A 87 -13.78 -5.98 -0.81
N TYR A 88 -13.37 -6.63 0.27
CA TYR A 88 -12.79 -5.95 1.43
C TYR A 88 -11.31 -5.62 1.18
N CYS A 89 -10.93 -4.40 1.54
CA CYS A 89 -9.60 -3.85 1.28
C CYS A 89 -8.98 -3.29 2.56
N LEU A 90 -7.84 -3.84 2.97
CA LEU A 90 -6.95 -3.25 3.97
C LEU A 90 -5.85 -2.48 3.23
N THR A 91 -5.47 -1.29 3.71
CA THR A 91 -4.35 -0.55 3.11
C THR A 91 -3.24 -0.28 4.11
N PHE A 92 -2.04 -0.02 3.62
CA PHE A 92 -0.95 0.39 4.48
C PHE A 92 0.09 1.27 3.78
N ASN A 93 0.88 2.01 4.55
CA ASN A 93 2.07 2.67 4.05
C ASN A 93 3.20 2.72 5.09
N CYS A 94 4.42 2.50 4.63
CA CYS A 94 5.63 2.79 5.40
C CYS A 94 6.24 4.13 4.94
N HIS A 95 6.61 5.01 5.88
CA HIS A 95 7.14 6.35 5.58
C HIS A 95 8.29 6.76 6.52
N GLY A 96 9.23 7.57 6.03
CA GLY A 96 10.41 8.00 6.83
C GLY A 96 10.20 9.31 7.58
N GLY A 97 9.05 9.95 7.38
CA GLY A 97 8.68 11.22 8.00
C GLY A 97 7.18 11.25 8.29
N GLY A 98 6.43 12.09 7.59
CA GLY A 98 4.97 12.10 7.67
C GLY A 98 4.30 11.02 6.80
N PRO A 99 3.10 10.54 7.19
CA PRO A 99 2.34 9.56 6.40
C PRO A 99 1.83 10.13 5.08
N GLY A 100 1.63 11.45 5.05
CA GLY A 100 1.06 12.18 3.93
C GLY A 100 -0.41 11.86 3.69
N MET A 101 -0.80 11.96 2.42
CA MET A 101 -2.17 11.79 1.93
C MET A 101 -2.45 10.38 1.41
N VAL A 102 -1.52 9.44 1.60
CA VAL A 102 -1.62 8.08 1.07
C VAL A 102 -2.93 7.41 1.48
N GLN A 103 -3.30 7.48 2.76
CA GLN A 103 -4.57 6.95 3.26
C GLN A 103 -5.78 7.45 2.47
N VAL A 104 -5.88 8.77 2.26
CA VAL A 104 -7.05 9.40 1.62
C VAL A 104 -7.10 9.05 0.13
N VAL A 105 -5.94 9.06 -0.54
CA VAL A 105 -5.88 8.72 -1.97
C VAL A 105 -6.24 7.25 -2.19
N LEU A 106 -5.70 6.33 -1.37
CA LEU A 106 -6.04 4.91 -1.48
C LEU A 106 -7.51 4.66 -1.14
N TYR A 107 -8.05 5.31 -0.10
CA TYR A 107 -9.48 5.26 0.23
C TYR A 107 -10.34 5.64 -0.99
N ASN A 108 -10.05 6.78 -1.63
CA ASN A 108 -10.82 7.24 -2.79
C ASN A 108 -10.73 6.25 -3.96
N LEU A 109 -9.55 5.73 -4.28
CA LEU A 109 -9.38 4.74 -5.35
C LEU A 109 -10.18 3.46 -5.10
N ILE A 110 -10.20 2.98 -3.85
CA ILE A 110 -10.98 1.79 -3.47
C ILE A 110 -12.48 2.08 -3.59
N GLN A 111 -12.94 3.24 -3.12
CA GLN A 111 -14.34 3.63 -3.22
C GLN A 111 -14.81 3.83 -4.67
N GLU A 112 -13.99 4.42 -5.53
CA GLU A 112 -14.25 4.56 -6.98
C GLU A 112 -14.50 3.19 -7.63
N LYS A 113 -13.80 2.15 -7.14
CA LYS A 113 -13.93 0.76 -7.60
C LYS A 113 -14.98 -0.05 -6.84
N ARG A 114 -15.83 0.62 -6.03
CA ARG A 114 -16.88 0.00 -5.20
C ARG A 114 -16.35 -1.04 -4.20
N GLY A 115 -15.11 -0.87 -3.76
CA GLY A 115 -14.51 -1.70 -2.71
C GLY A 115 -14.88 -1.25 -1.31
N ASN A 116 -14.84 -2.19 -0.37
CA ASN A 116 -15.10 -1.97 1.04
C ASN A 116 -13.77 -1.72 1.76
N TRP A 117 -13.39 -0.45 1.90
CA TRP A 117 -12.19 -0.08 2.64
C TRP A 117 -12.39 -0.30 4.13
N VAL A 118 -11.58 -1.20 4.72
CA VAL A 118 -11.70 -1.62 6.11
C VAL A 118 -10.91 -0.72 7.04
N ASP A 119 -9.62 -0.53 6.77
CA ASP A 119 -8.76 0.35 7.58
C ASP A 119 -7.45 0.69 6.85
N HIS A 120 -6.61 1.51 7.48
CA HIS A 120 -5.27 1.85 7.01
C HIS A 120 -4.23 1.78 8.13
N ILE A 121 -3.16 1.03 7.86
CA ILE A 121 -1.99 0.96 8.73
C ILE A 121 -0.95 1.96 8.24
N SER A 122 -0.63 2.95 9.06
CA SER A 122 0.41 3.92 8.75
C SER A 122 1.59 3.75 9.69
N MET A 123 2.77 3.45 9.13
CA MET A 123 3.96 3.15 9.93
C MET A 123 5.13 4.06 9.56
N THR A 124 5.59 4.85 10.52
CA THR A 124 6.89 5.50 10.42
C THR A 124 7.98 4.43 10.54
N TYR A 125 8.83 4.27 9.52
CA TYR A 125 10.04 3.46 9.69
C TYR A 125 11.12 4.30 10.38
N CYS A 126 11.81 3.73 11.37
CA CYS A 126 13.05 4.30 11.86
C CYS A 126 14.09 4.16 10.75
N GLY A 127 14.53 5.29 10.19
CA GLY A 127 15.46 5.31 9.07
C GLY A 127 16.72 4.51 9.35
N ASN A 128 17.27 3.92 8.29
CA ASN A 128 18.70 3.81 8.10
C ASN A 128 18.94 3.69 6.60
N TYR A 129 19.55 4.71 6.01
CA TYR A 129 20.31 4.55 4.77
C TYR A 129 21.61 5.31 4.93
N VAL A 130 22.72 4.59 4.88
CA VAL A 130 23.84 5.01 4.01
C VAL A 130 24.34 3.80 3.21
N GLU A 131 24.25 2.58 3.74
CA GLU A 131 24.64 1.37 3.00
C GLU A 131 23.47 0.37 3.02
N PHE A 132 23.01 -0.01 1.83
CA PHE A 132 21.89 -0.87 1.49
C PHE A 132 21.58 -2.01 2.47
N SER A 133 20.34 -2.52 2.44
CA SER A 133 19.91 -3.84 2.96
C SER A 133 19.72 -4.04 4.47
N TYR A 134 18.68 -4.81 4.77
CA TYR A 134 18.48 -5.58 6.01
C TYR A 134 19.73 -6.40 6.39
N PRO A 135 19.87 -6.91 7.63
CA PRO A 135 19.41 -6.43 8.93
C PRO A 135 20.61 -5.96 9.77
N LYS A 136 20.41 -4.96 10.64
CA LYS A 136 21.24 -4.90 11.86
C LYS A 136 20.58 -5.88 12.82
N ASP A 137 21.19 -7.05 12.99
CA ASP A 137 21.10 -7.99 14.11
C ASP A 137 20.06 -7.66 15.20
N ASP A 138 19.32 -8.67 15.69
CA ASP A 138 18.20 -8.54 16.65
C ASP A 138 18.47 -7.58 17.83
N LEU A 139 19.73 -7.35 18.20
CA LEU A 139 20.15 -6.37 19.22
C LEU A 139 20.00 -4.90 18.78
N HIS A 140 20.10 -4.57 17.50
CA HIS A 140 19.94 -3.22 16.93
C HIS A 140 18.51 -2.91 16.49
N VAL A 141 17.68 -3.93 16.20
CA VAL A 141 16.23 -3.76 16.00
C VAL A 141 15.50 -3.46 17.32
N LYS A 142 16.06 -3.90 18.46
CA LYS A 142 15.51 -3.65 19.82
C LYS A 142 15.33 -2.17 20.20
N GLY A 143 15.90 -1.24 19.43
CA GLY A 143 15.75 0.20 19.63
C GLY A 143 14.56 0.84 18.91
N ILE A 144 13.95 0.18 17.92
CA ILE A 144 12.63 0.58 17.43
C ILE A 144 11.67 0.14 18.53
N LYS A 145 11.24 1.08 19.39
CA LYS A 145 10.19 0.80 20.36
C LYS A 145 9.12 -0.01 19.65
N SER A 146 8.77 -1.19 20.14
CA SER A 146 7.76 -2.10 19.58
C SER A 146 6.37 -1.48 19.38
N GLN A 147 6.16 -0.23 19.82
CA GLN A 147 4.90 0.51 19.76
C GLN A 147 4.28 0.67 18.37
N PRO A 148 5.00 0.95 17.26
CA PRO A 148 4.36 1.05 15.94
C PRO A 148 3.83 -0.30 15.44
N LEU A 149 4.51 -1.42 15.73
CA LEU A 149 4.07 -2.76 15.33
C LEU A 149 2.87 -3.27 16.16
N GLN A 150 2.73 -2.79 17.41
CA GLN A 150 1.58 -3.11 18.28
C GLN A 150 0.24 -2.68 17.67
N GLN A 151 0.21 -1.69 16.77
CA GLN A 151 -1.01 -1.23 16.12
C GLN A 151 -1.46 -2.15 14.97
N VAL A 152 -0.54 -2.94 14.40
CA VAL A 152 -0.83 -3.79 13.23
C VAL A 152 -1.73 -4.96 13.62
N GLY A 153 -1.42 -5.65 14.72
CA GLY A 153 -2.16 -6.84 15.18
C GLY A 153 -3.67 -6.60 15.31
N PRO A 154 -4.12 -5.59 16.09
CA PRO A 154 -5.55 -5.29 16.23
C PRO A 154 -6.26 -4.93 14.91
N ILE A 155 -5.58 -4.23 14.01
CA ILE A 155 -6.15 -3.86 12.70
C ILE A 155 -6.30 -5.09 11.81
N VAL A 156 -5.27 -5.95 11.76
CA VAL A 156 -5.31 -7.21 11.00
C VAL A 156 -6.38 -8.16 11.57
N GLN A 157 -6.50 -8.25 12.90
CA GLN A 157 -7.55 -9.04 13.54
C GLN A 157 -8.95 -8.51 13.19
N ASN A 158 -9.15 -7.19 13.25
CA ASN A 158 -10.42 -6.58 12.85
C ASN A 158 -10.74 -6.85 11.37
N PHE A 159 -9.75 -6.74 10.49
CA PHE A 159 -9.89 -7.07 9.07
C PHE A 159 -10.34 -8.52 8.89
N TYR A 160 -9.64 -9.48 9.50
CA TYR A 160 -10.00 -10.90 9.44
C TYR A 160 -11.41 -11.16 9.97
N GLN A 161 -11.78 -10.59 11.11
CA GLN A 161 -13.14 -10.73 11.68
C GLN A 161 -14.25 -10.23 10.75
N ILE A 162 -13.98 -9.18 9.96
CA ILE A 162 -14.91 -8.69 8.94
C ILE A 162 -14.96 -9.66 7.75
N LEU A 163 -13.83 -10.21 7.31
CA LEU A 163 -13.77 -11.18 6.21
C LEU A 163 -14.56 -12.45 6.52
N THR A 164 -14.58 -12.87 7.78
CA THR A 164 -15.24 -14.11 8.23
C THR A 164 -16.61 -13.87 8.87
N ASP A 165 -17.21 -12.69 8.66
CA ASP A 165 -18.52 -12.30 9.22
C ASP A 165 -18.65 -12.41 10.75
N GLN A 166 -17.53 -12.46 11.48
CA GLN A 166 -17.50 -12.46 12.94
C GLN A 166 -17.76 -11.06 13.51
N LYS A 167 -17.59 -10.03 12.68
CA LYS A 167 -17.85 -8.64 13.01
C LYS A 167 -18.52 -7.93 11.83
N GLN A 168 -19.57 -7.16 12.13
CA GLN A 168 -20.23 -6.35 11.12
C GLN A 168 -19.27 -5.30 10.54
N PHE A 169 -19.21 -5.23 9.21
CA PHE A 169 -18.50 -4.15 8.53
C PHE A 169 -19.20 -2.81 8.79
N VAL A 170 -18.44 -1.87 9.36
CA VAL A 170 -18.85 -0.47 9.51
C VAL A 170 -17.99 0.36 8.57
N LYS A 171 -18.63 1.07 7.64
CA LYS A 171 -17.92 1.92 6.68
C LYS A 171 -17.18 3.03 7.42
N LEU A 172 -15.85 2.97 7.39
CA LEU A 172 -14.99 4.04 7.89
C LEU A 172 -14.79 5.09 6.80
N GLU A 173 -14.71 6.36 7.21
CA GLU A 173 -14.35 7.46 6.33
C GLU A 173 -13.18 8.25 6.91
N PRO A 174 -12.24 8.73 6.07
CA PRO A 174 -11.24 9.68 6.53
C PRO A 174 -11.89 10.95 7.11
N SER A 175 -11.28 11.51 8.15
CA SER A 175 -11.77 12.72 8.81
C SER A 175 -11.85 13.92 7.85
N LYS A 176 -12.68 14.92 8.18
CA LYS A 176 -12.79 16.16 7.38
C LYS A 176 -11.44 16.85 7.17
N LYS A 177 -10.55 16.84 8.18
CA LYS A 177 -9.19 17.41 8.08
C LYS A 177 -8.33 16.66 7.08
N GLN A 178 -8.38 15.32 7.10
CA GLN A 178 -7.67 14.48 6.12
C GLN A 178 -8.21 14.70 4.70
N LYS A 179 -9.53 14.79 4.52
CA LYS A 179 -10.12 15.10 3.21
C LYS A 179 -9.70 16.50 2.71
N ALA A 180 -9.69 17.52 3.58
CA ALA A 180 -9.28 18.88 3.23
C ALA A 180 -7.80 19.00 2.83
N ALA A 181 -6.90 18.31 3.55
CA ALA A 181 -5.48 18.25 3.21
C ALA A 181 -5.25 17.60 1.83
N ASN A 182 -6.09 16.64 1.43
CA ASN A 182 -6.03 16.04 0.09
C ASN A 182 -6.40 17.03 -1.02
N CYS A 183 -7.41 17.89 -0.80
CA CYS A 183 -7.80 18.89 -1.79
C CYS A 183 -6.68 19.91 -2.03
N LEU A 184 -6.00 20.34 -0.97
CA LEU A 184 -4.91 21.33 -1.05
C LEU A 184 -3.64 20.71 -1.65
N CYS A 185 -3.16 19.59 -1.11
CA CYS A 185 -1.93 18.94 -1.58
C CYS A 185 -2.14 18.24 -2.92
N GLY A 186 -3.25 17.51 -3.11
CA GLY A 186 -3.57 16.82 -4.35
C GLY A 186 -3.80 17.75 -5.54
N GLY A 187 -4.43 18.91 -5.32
CA GLY A 187 -4.60 19.94 -6.36
C GLY A 187 -3.27 20.59 -6.79
N LEU A 188 -2.37 20.86 -5.84
CA LEU A 188 -1.02 21.37 -6.11
C LEU A 188 -0.15 20.34 -6.84
N PHE A 189 -0.18 19.07 -6.45
CA PHE A 189 0.60 18.02 -7.13
C PHE A 189 0.04 17.66 -8.52
N GLN A 190 -1.27 17.58 -8.71
CA GLN A 190 -1.86 17.34 -10.03
C GLN A 190 -1.57 18.50 -10.99
N SER A 191 -1.57 19.74 -10.51
CA SER A 191 -1.23 20.91 -11.33
C SER A 191 0.26 20.99 -11.65
N MET A 192 1.16 20.59 -10.73
CA MET A 192 2.59 20.47 -11.01
C MET A 192 2.93 19.31 -11.95
N SER A 193 2.30 18.15 -11.78
CA SER A 193 2.49 16.97 -12.64
C SER A 193 2.01 17.24 -14.09
N LYS A 194 0.89 17.94 -14.27
CA LYS A 194 0.43 18.42 -15.59
C LYS A 194 1.37 19.45 -16.22
N LYS A 195 2.05 20.29 -15.42
CA LYS A 195 3.08 21.22 -15.93
C LYS A 195 4.35 20.48 -16.36
N MET A 196 4.79 19.47 -15.59
CA MET A 196 5.97 18.67 -15.93
C MET A 196 5.76 17.76 -17.15
N GLY A 197 4.55 17.27 -17.40
CA GLY A 197 4.23 16.48 -18.59
C GLY A 197 4.27 17.23 -19.93
N LYS A 198 4.43 18.57 -19.91
CA LYS A 198 4.51 19.41 -21.13
C LYS A 198 5.91 19.93 -21.45
N SER A 199 6.88 19.75 -20.57
CA SER A 199 8.24 20.25 -20.76
C SER A 199 9.26 19.10 -20.76
N GLY A 200 9.51 18.56 -21.96
CA GLY A 200 10.80 17.99 -22.33
C GLY A 200 10.97 16.49 -22.13
N LYS A 201 11.24 15.82 -23.26
CA LYS A 201 11.93 14.54 -23.50
C LYS A 201 12.05 13.53 -22.34
N PRO A 202 11.80 12.23 -22.57
CA PRO A 202 11.99 11.20 -21.55
C PRO A 202 13.42 11.26 -21.02
N SER A 203 13.54 11.56 -19.72
CA SER A 203 14.79 11.39 -18.99
C SER A 203 15.17 9.91 -19.07
N LYS A 204 16.35 9.63 -19.64
CA LYS A 204 16.97 8.31 -19.65
C LYS A 204 17.31 7.89 -18.21
N PHE A 205 16.32 7.44 -17.45
CA PHE A 205 16.56 6.50 -16.35
C PHE A 205 16.37 5.10 -16.91
N GLN A 206 17.38 4.65 -17.65
CA GLN A 206 17.61 3.21 -17.79
C GLN A 206 18.10 2.73 -16.43
N ILE A 207 17.22 2.10 -15.65
CA ILE A 207 17.68 1.19 -14.60
C ILE A 207 18.24 -0.01 -15.37
N GLN A 208 19.56 -0.13 -15.39
CA GLN A 208 20.21 -1.35 -15.86
C GLN A 208 19.85 -2.46 -14.88
N ASP A 209 19.03 -3.40 -15.35
CA ASP A 209 18.90 -4.70 -14.73
C ASP A 209 20.24 -5.43 -14.95
N ASN A 210 21.06 -5.54 -13.91
CA ASN A 210 22.16 -6.51 -13.94
C ASN A 210 21.58 -7.87 -13.54
N CYS A 211 21.58 -8.77 -14.51
CA CYS A 211 21.42 -10.21 -14.34
C CYS A 211 22.49 -10.79 -13.39
#